data_AF-A0A916FV87-F1
#
_entry.id   AF-A0A916FV87-F1
#
_cell.length_a   1.000
_cell.length_b   1.000
_cell.length_c   1.000
_cell.angle_alpha   90.00
_cell.angle_beta   90.00
_cell.angle_gamma   90.00
#
_symmetry.space_group_name_H-M   'P 1'
#
loop_
_entity.id
_entity.type
_entity.pdbx_description
1 polymer ?
#
loop_
_entity_poly.entity_id
_entity_poly.type
_entity_poly.pdbx_seq_one_letter_code
_entity_poly.pdbx_strand_id
1 'polypeptide(L)'
;MMDKPESRPMLSRRDFLKLLTVGGVTVTGGYLLSEYAPWLDFNQQADQIWRPFDMASTIPAQMRELVHYATLAANGHNTQPWKFAIKENAIEIHPDYTRRLPVVDPSNRELWISLGCALENLLIATCASGFAPEVSYPDTTDFINVRLTTDTPQSNPLFDTIPNRQNTRSEYDGQPVKNVEMDQLQALSLEPGVSLRFITTPTDLKTVLEYVNQGNLSQYADKAFIDELIYWLRFNKKESLASLDGLYSVCSG
;
A
#
# COMPACT_ATOMS: atom_id res chain seq x y z
N MET A 1 -22.39 23.79 33.94
CA MET A 1 -23.14 24.08 32.70
C MET A 1 -22.43 23.30 31.61
N MET A 2 -22.90 22.08 31.34
CA MET A 2 -22.28 21.17 30.35
C MET A 2 -22.76 21.58 28.97
N ASP A 3 -21.86 22.09 28.14
CA ASP A 3 -22.14 22.34 26.73
C ASP A 3 -22.37 21.01 26.00
N LYS A 4 -23.51 20.91 25.32
CA LYS A 4 -23.78 19.86 24.33
C LYS A 4 -22.84 20.10 23.14
N PRO A 5 -22.08 19.10 22.67
CA PRO A 5 -21.26 19.30 21.48
C PRO A 5 -22.17 19.42 20.25
N GLU A 6 -21.99 20.51 19.51
CA GLU A 6 -22.56 20.71 18.17
C GLU A 6 -22.04 19.62 17.23
N SER A 7 -22.95 18.92 16.55
CA SER A 7 -22.61 17.97 15.50
C SER A 7 -22.01 18.71 14.30
N ARG A 8 -20.70 18.55 14.06
CA ARG A 8 -20.03 19.02 12.84
C ARG A 8 -19.73 17.87 11.88
N PRO A 9 -19.77 18.12 10.56
CA PRO A 9 -20.07 17.09 9.57
C PRO A 9 -18.82 16.30 9.18
N MET A 10 -18.94 14.97 9.15
CA MET A 10 -18.01 14.09 8.43
C MET A 10 -18.07 14.44 6.94
N LEU A 11 -16.92 14.49 6.25
CA LEU A 11 -16.87 14.72 4.80
C LEU A 11 -17.57 13.55 4.11
N SER A 12 -18.84 13.72 3.78
CA SER A 12 -19.58 12.70 3.05
C SER A 12 -19.05 12.63 1.63
N ARG A 13 -19.33 11.53 0.93
CA ARG A 13 -19.08 11.42 -0.53
C ARG A 13 -19.60 12.65 -1.30
N ARG A 14 -20.70 13.24 -0.83
CA ARG A 14 -21.32 14.46 -1.39
C ARG A 14 -20.50 15.73 -1.11
N ASP A 15 -19.74 15.77 -0.02
CA ASP A 15 -18.92 16.93 0.35
C ASP A 15 -17.54 16.89 -0.32
N PHE A 16 -16.96 15.70 -0.51
CA PHE A 16 -15.77 15.51 -1.36
C PHE A 16 -16.01 15.97 -2.81
N LEU A 17 -17.17 15.61 -3.37
CA LEU A 17 -17.57 16.05 -4.71
C LEU A 17 -17.74 17.58 -4.83
N LYS A 18 -18.14 18.28 -3.76
CA LYS A 18 -18.23 19.76 -3.75
C LYS A 18 -16.85 20.41 -3.71
N LEU A 19 -15.90 19.82 -2.98
CA LEU A 19 -14.51 20.29 -2.90
C LEU A 19 -13.81 20.24 -4.27
N LEU A 20 -14.12 19.24 -5.09
CA LEU A 20 -13.60 19.13 -6.46
C LEU A 20 -14.18 20.19 -7.42
N THR A 21 -15.39 20.69 -7.18
CA THR A 21 -16.02 21.72 -8.05
C THR A 21 -15.53 23.15 -7.81
N VAL A 22 -14.89 23.42 -6.68
CA VAL A 22 -14.25 24.71 -6.40
C VAL A 22 -12.77 24.54 -6.72
N GLY A 23 -12.39 24.79 -7.98
CA GLY A 23 -11.09 24.44 -8.59
C GLY A 23 -9.83 24.97 -7.91
N GLY A 24 -9.52 24.48 -6.72
CA GLY A 24 -8.32 24.78 -5.96
C GLY A 24 -8.13 23.72 -4.89
N VAL A 25 -7.21 22.78 -5.15
CA VAL A 25 -6.62 21.96 -4.10
C VAL A 25 -5.74 22.89 -3.27
N THR A 26 -6.36 23.61 -2.33
CA THR A 26 -5.61 24.30 -1.29
C THR A 26 -5.28 23.28 -0.21
N VAL A 27 -3.98 23.10 -0.01
CA VAL A 27 -3.27 22.32 1.02
C VAL A 27 -3.85 22.47 2.44
N THR A 28 -4.70 23.46 2.69
CA THR A 28 -5.40 23.74 3.95
C THR A 28 -6.50 22.74 4.34
N GLY A 29 -6.84 21.74 3.51
CA GLY A 29 -7.82 20.70 3.86
C GLY A 29 -7.34 19.70 4.92
N GLY A 30 -6.05 19.35 4.91
CA GLY A 30 -5.47 18.35 5.80
C GLY A 30 -5.23 18.84 7.23
N TYR A 31 -5.04 20.14 7.43
CA TYR A 31 -4.60 20.70 8.72
C TYR A 31 -5.72 20.82 9.78
N LEU A 32 -7.00 20.65 9.42
CA LEU A 32 -8.13 20.80 10.35
C LEU A 32 -8.70 19.48 10.90
N LEU A 33 -8.05 18.33 10.66
CA LEU A 33 -8.64 17.00 10.90
C LEU A 33 -7.91 16.13 11.94
N SER A 34 -7.00 16.68 12.75
CA SER A 34 -6.13 15.88 13.62
C SER A 34 -6.42 15.87 15.12
N GLU A 35 -7.56 16.38 15.61
CA GLU A 35 -7.83 16.34 17.06
C GLU A 35 -9.22 15.77 17.44
N TYR A 36 -9.16 14.70 18.23
CA TYR A 36 -10.21 14.05 19.05
C TYR A 36 -11.10 12.95 18.43
N ALA A 37 -10.63 11.70 18.58
CA ALA A 37 -11.48 10.55 18.92
C ALA A 37 -10.74 9.56 19.85
N PRO A 38 -10.60 9.85 21.16
CA PRO A 38 -9.79 9.06 22.10
C PRO A 38 -10.45 7.75 22.61
N TRP A 39 -11.45 7.20 21.93
CA TRP A 39 -12.04 5.91 22.32
C TRP A 39 -12.48 5.09 21.09
N LEU A 40 -11.53 4.40 20.48
CA LEU A 40 -11.75 3.18 19.69
C LEU A 40 -10.36 2.77 19.21
N ASP A 41 -9.72 1.91 19.98
CA ASP A 41 -8.36 1.42 19.78
C ASP A 41 -8.17 0.90 18.34
N PHE A 42 -7.60 1.76 17.49
CA PHE A 42 -7.29 1.45 16.10
C PHE A 42 -6.20 0.39 16.01
N ASN A 43 -5.28 0.35 16.99
CA ASN A 43 -4.21 -0.64 17.05
C ASN A 43 -4.80 -2.03 17.32
N GLN A 44 -5.72 -2.16 18.29
CA GLN A 44 -6.36 -3.44 18.60
C GLN A 44 -7.23 -4.01 17.44
N GLN A 45 -7.75 -3.15 16.56
CA GLN A 45 -8.53 -3.57 15.38
C GLN A 45 -7.65 -3.80 14.16
N ALA A 46 -6.57 -3.03 13.98
CA ALA A 46 -5.52 -3.36 13.04
C ALA A 46 -5.00 -4.77 13.37
N ASP A 47 -4.68 -5.07 14.64
CA ASP A 47 -4.25 -6.38 15.11
C ASP A 47 -5.20 -7.53 14.71
N GLN A 48 -6.49 -7.27 14.50
CA GLN A 48 -7.47 -8.25 14.01
C GLN A 48 -7.38 -8.50 12.49
N ILE A 49 -6.95 -7.49 11.71
CA ILE A 49 -6.63 -7.61 10.28
C ILE A 49 -5.35 -8.43 10.09
N TRP A 50 -4.40 -8.30 11.03
CA TRP A 50 -3.16 -9.09 11.07
C TRP A 50 -3.31 -10.49 11.70
N ARG A 51 -4.53 -10.95 12.00
CA ARG A 51 -4.73 -12.31 12.54
C ARG A 51 -4.57 -13.35 11.43
N PRO A 52 -3.79 -14.42 11.65
CA PRO A 52 -3.75 -15.56 10.75
C PRO A 52 -5.16 -16.11 10.49
N PHE A 53 -5.50 -16.41 9.24
CA PHE A 53 -6.79 -16.97 8.84
C PHE A 53 -7.11 -18.25 9.63
N ASP A 54 -8.08 -18.23 10.55
CA ASP A 54 -8.52 -19.40 11.30
C ASP A 54 -9.66 -20.13 10.56
N MET A 55 -9.34 -20.64 9.36
CA MET A 55 -10.21 -21.58 8.65
C MET A 55 -9.68 -22.98 8.91
N ALA A 56 -10.58 -23.95 9.17
CA ALA A 56 -10.26 -25.37 9.14
C ALA A 56 -9.73 -25.73 7.75
N SER A 57 -8.43 -25.52 7.54
CA SER A 57 -7.79 -25.61 6.24
C SER A 57 -6.92 -26.84 6.17
N THR A 58 -7.03 -27.60 5.08
CA THR A 58 -6.05 -28.62 4.69
C THR A 58 -4.66 -28.03 4.38
N ILE A 59 -4.56 -26.70 4.36
CA ILE A 59 -3.34 -25.95 4.10
C ILE A 59 -2.48 -25.87 5.38
N PRO A 60 -1.17 -26.21 5.31
CA PRO A 60 -0.26 -26.08 6.45
C PRO A 60 -0.27 -24.66 7.04
N ALA A 61 -0.27 -24.55 8.36
CA ALA A 61 -0.29 -23.25 9.06
C ALA A 61 0.86 -22.33 8.62
N GLN A 62 2.05 -22.89 8.45
CA GLN A 62 3.23 -22.18 7.98
C GLN A 62 3.02 -21.55 6.59
N MET A 63 2.40 -22.27 5.65
CA MET A 63 2.13 -21.72 4.30
C MET A 63 1.11 -20.59 4.33
N ARG A 64 0.11 -20.66 5.22
CA ARG A 64 -0.85 -19.55 5.43
C ARG A 64 -0.18 -18.32 6.01
N GLU A 65 0.77 -18.51 6.93
CA GLU A 65 1.54 -17.43 7.53
C GLU A 65 2.44 -16.73 6.51
N LEU A 66 3.11 -17.48 5.63
CA LEU A 66 3.88 -16.91 4.52
C LEU A 66 3.01 -16.03 3.60
N VAL A 67 1.82 -16.52 3.23
CA VAL A 67 0.85 -15.73 2.45
C VAL A 67 0.36 -14.52 3.24
N HIS A 68 0.15 -14.66 4.56
CA HIS A 68 -0.23 -13.54 5.39
C HIS A 68 0.79 -12.40 5.30
N TYR A 69 2.10 -12.67 5.43
CA TYR A 69 3.13 -11.66 5.26
C TYR A 69 3.11 -11.00 3.87
N ALA A 70 2.87 -11.79 2.82
CA ALA A 70 2.75 -11.29 1.45
C ALA A 70 1.59 -10.28 1.31
N THR A 71 0.46 -10.50 1.99
CA THR A 71 -0.72 -9.61 1.92
C THR A 71 -0.49 -8.22 2.52
N LEU A 72 0.59 -8.04 3.29
CA LEU A 72 0.93 -6.78 3.97
C LEU A 72 1.67 -5.79 3.04
N ALA A 73 1.90 -6.21 1.80
CA ALA A 73 2.60 -5.45 0.79
C ALA A 73 1.87 -4.16 0.41
N ALA A 74 2.66 -3.14 0.09
CA ALA A 74 2.13 -1.92 -0.51
C ALA A 74 1.55 -2.20 -1.90
N ASN A 75 0.43 -1.58 -2.22
CA ASN A 75 -0.24 -1.73 -3.51
C ASN A 75 -1.09 -0.49 -3.85
N GLY A 76 -1.36 -0.27 -5.13
CA GLY A 76 -2.10 0.89 -5.63
C GLY A 76 -3.50 0.97 -5.01
N HIS A 77 -3.88 2.15 -4.50
CA HIS A 77 -5.16 2.40 -3.80
C HIS A 77 -5.57 1.39 -2.71
N ASN A 78 -4.62 0.57 -2.22
CA ASN A 78 -4.93 -0.57 -1.36
C ASN A 78 -5.96 -1.55 -1.97
N THR A 79 -5.94 -1.75 -3.30
CA THR A 79 -6.83 -2.68 -4.02
C THR A 79 -6.51 -4.16 -3.75
N GLN A 80 -5.30 -4.46 -3.26
CA GLN A 80 -4.76 -5.80 -3.00
C GLN A 80 -5.05 -6.74 -4.19
N PRO A 81 -4.46 -6.47 -5.37
CA PRO A 81 -4.89 -7.05 -6.63
C PRO A 81 -4.25 -8.42 -6.89
N TRP A 82 -4.20 -9.28 -5.87
CA TRP A 82 -3.54 -10.58 -5.89
C TRP A 82 -4.44 -11.70 -5.40
N LYS A 83 -4.21 -12.89 -5.93
CA LYS A 83 -4.74 -14.17 -5.45
C LYS A 83 -3.58 -15.13 -5.24
N PHE A 84 -3.55 -15.79 -4.09
CA PHE A 84 -2.51 -16.77 -3.78
C PHE A 84 -3.05 -18.19 -3.97
N ALA A 85 -2.34 -19.02 -4.74
CA ALA A 85 -2.60 -20.45 -4.80
C ALA A 85 -1.47 -21.19 -4.09
N ILE A 86 -1.80 -21.84 -2.97
CA ILE A 86 -0.85 -22.64 -2.20
C ILE A 86 -0.85 -24.07 -2.77
N LYS A 87 0.33 -24.55 -3.17
CA LYS A 87 0.59 -25.91 -3.63
C LYS A 87 1.35 -26.68 -2.56
N GLU A 88 1.71 -27.93 -2.85
CA GLU A 88 2.48 -28.78 -1.92
C GLU A 88 3.84 -28.16 -1.54
N ASN A 89 4.58 -27.64 -2.53
CA ASN A 89 5.91 -27.06 -2.35
C ASN A 89 6.09 -25.73 -3.09
N ALA A 90 4.99 -25.01 -3.33
CA ALA A 90 5.04 -23.72 -4.02
C ALA A 90 3.90 -22.81 -3.60
N ILE A 91 4.12 -21.50 -3.76
CA ILE A 91 3.10 -20.46 -3.66
C ILE A 91 3.08 -19.71 -4.99
N GLU A 92 1.93 -19.67 -5.64
CA GLU A 92 1.71 -18.89 -6.86
C GLU A 92 1.02 -17.57 -6.52
N ILE A 93 1.49 -16.46 -7.08
CA ILE A 93 0.90 -15.13 -6.97
C ILE A 93 0.25 -14.78 -8.31
N HIS A 94 -1.08 -14.82 -8.35
CA HIS A 94 -1.88 -14.53 -9.53
C HIS A 94 -2.42 -13.09 -9.47
N PRO A 95 -2.45 -12.35 -10.59
CA PRO A 95 -3.09 -11.04 -10.68
C PRO A 95 -4.61 -11.20 -10.55
N ASP A 96 -5.23 -10.35 -9.74
CA ASP A 96 -6.68 -10.22 -9.70
C ASP A 96 -7.14 -9.03 -10.54
N TYR A 97 -7.34 -9.26 -11.84
CA TYR A 97 -7.82 -8.22 -12.76
C TYR A 97 -9.21 -7.68 -12.43
N THR A 98 -9.97 -8.33 -11.53
CA THR A 98 -11.25 -7.76 -11.06
C THR A 98 -11.03 -6.58 -10.10
N ARG A 99 -9.82 -6.42 -9.56
CA ARG A 99 -9.39 -5.34 -8.66
C ARG A 99 -8.38 -4.38 -9.30
N ARG A 100 -8.24 -4.43 -10.63
CA ARG A 100 -7.38 -3.51 -11.39
C ARG A 100 -7.91 -2.08 -11.36
N LEU A 101 -7.05 -1.13 -11.72
CA LEU A 101 -7.34 0.30 -11.82
C LEU A 101 -7.38 0.72 -13.30
N PRO A 102 -8.48 0.50 -14.04
CA PRO A 102 -8.49 0.68 -15.48
C PRO A 102 -8.26 2.12 -15.95
N VAL A 103 -8.52 3.13 -15.09
CA VAL A 103 -8.28 4.54 -15.44
C VAL A 103 -6.87 4.98 -15.01
N VAL A 104 -6.47 4.71 -13.77
CA VAL A 104 -5.15 5.11 -13.25
C VAL A 104 -4.02 4.25 -13.84
N ASP A 105 -4.27 2.95 -14.04
CA ASP A 105 -3.32 1.97 -14.54
C ASP A 105 -3.91 1.14 -15.71
N PRO A 106 -4.16 1.78 -16.87
CA PRO A 106 -4.82 1.12 -18.00
C PRO A 106 -4.02 -0.07 -18.57
N SER A 107 -2.70 -0.07 -18.32
CA SER A 107 -1.80 -1.15 -18.75
C SER A 107 -1.59 -2.26 -17.71
N ASN A 108 -2.18 -2.16 -16.52
CA ASN A 108 -1.95 -3.05 -15.38
C ASN A 108 -0.48 -3.09 -14.90
N ARG A 109 0.31 -2.04 -15.17
CA ARG A 109 1.71 -1.95 -14.76
C ARG A 109 1.83 -1.85 -13.24
N GLU A 110 1.03 -1.00 -12.60
CA GLU A 110 1.01 -0.84 -11.15
C GLU A 110 0.42 -2.06 -10.43
N LEU A 111 -0.50 -2.77 -11.09
CA LEU A 111 -0.97 -4.08 -10.64
C LEU A 111 0.22 -5.04 -10.51
N TRP A 112 1.04 -5.18 -11.55
CA TRP A 112 2.22 -6.07 -11.50
C TRP A 112 3.31 -5.59 -10.52
N ILE A 113 3.50 -4.29 -10.39
CA ILE A 113 4.38 -3.74 -9.33
C ILE A 113 3.85 -4.12 -7.95
N SER A 114 2.54 -4.08 -7.73
CA SER A 114 1.92 -4.51 -6.47
C SER A 114 2.15 -6.00 -6.19
N LEU A 115 2.08 -6.86 -7.22
CA LEU A 115 2.46 -8.27 -7.09
C LEU A 115 3.95 -8.45 -6.76
N GLY A 116 4.83 -7.62 -7.33
CA GLY A 116 6.25 -7.58 -6.97
C GLY A 116 6.49 -7.22 -5.51
N CYS A 117 5.74 -6.25 -4.96
CA CYS A 117 5.78 -5.94 -3.54
C CYS A 117 5.34 -7.13 -2.67
N ALA A 118 4.27 -7.84 -3.08
CA ALA A 118 3.80 -9.03 -2.39
C ALA A 118 4.81 -10.18 -2.46
N LEU A 119 5.47 -10.35 -3.60
CA LEU A 119 6.57 -11.30 -3.79
C LEU A 119 7.70 -10.99 -2.81
N GLU A 120 8.18 -9.75 -2.73
CA GLU A 120 9.31 -9.42 -1.85
C GLU A 120 9.02 -9.73 -0.38
N ASN A 121 7.84 -9.33 0.12
CA ASN A 121 7.40 -9.71 1.46
C ASN A 121 7.37 -11.23 1.66
N LEU A 122 6.87 -11.97 0.66
CA LEU A 122 6.82 -13.43 0.68
C LEU A 122 8.22 -14.04 0.75
N LEU A 123 9.19 -13.54 -0.03
CA LEU A 123 10.56 -14.04 -0.04
C LEU A 123 11.24 -13.83 1.31
N ILE A 124 11.10 -12.63 1.89
CA ILE A 124 11.65 -12.31 3.22
C ILE A 124 11.07 -13.27 4.27
N ALA A 125 9.74 -13.46 4.29
CA ALA A 125 9.08 -14.35 5.24
C ALA A 125 9.46 -15.83 5.05
N THR A 126 9.65 -16.24 3.79
CA THR A 126 10.03 -17.60 3.41
C THR A 126 11.42 -17.94 3.91
N CYS A 127 12.41 -17.08 3.66
CA CYS A 127 13.77 -17.26 4.17
C CYS A 127 13.82 -17.28 5.71
N ALA A 128 13.06 -16.39 6.37
CA ALA A 128 12.93 -16.37 7.83
C ALA A 128 12.32 -17.66 8.39
N SER A 129 11.49 -18.36 7.60
CA SER A 129 10.79 -19.58 7.99
C SER A 129 11.55 -20.88 7.70
N GLY A 130 12.79 -20.81 7.21
CA GLY A 130 13.60 -22.00 6.90
C GLY A 130 13.30 -22.62 5.54
N PHE A 131 13.05 -21.79 4.54
CA PHE A 131 12.96 -22.23 3.15
C PHE A 131 13.87 -21.40 2.26
N ALA A 132 14.45 -22.04 1.25
CA ALA A 132 15.08 -21.37 0.13
C ALA A 132 14.04 -21.23 -1.01
N PRO A 133 13.63 -19.98 -1.35
CA PRO A 133 12.70 -19.74 -2.45
C PRO A 133 13.43 -19.75 -3.81
N GLU A 134 12.80 -20.36 -4.80
CA GLU A 134 13.15 -20.23 -6.21
C GLU A 134 11.99 -19.56 -6.95
N VAL A 135 12.25 -18.39 -7.53
CA VAL A 135 11.23 -17.59 -8.23
C VAL A 135 11.27 -17.88 -9.72
N SER A 136 10.09 -18.12 -10.30
CA SER A 136 9.90 -18.10 -11.75
C SER A 136 8.93 -16.97 -12.09
N TYR A 137 9.41 -16.01 -12.86
CA TYR A 137 8.60 -14.87 -13.31
C TYR A 137 7.69 -15.26 -14.48
N PRO A 138 6.57 -14.54 -14.67
CA PRO A 138 5.65 -14.81 -15.78
C PRO A 138 6.36 -14.58 -17.12
N ASP A 139 6.40 -15.62 -17.97
CA ASP A 139 6.81 -15.53 -19.37
C ASP A 139 5.62 -15.85 -20.28
N THR A 140 5.12 -17.09 -20.21
CA THR A 140 3.91 -17.54 -20.91
C THR A 140 2.70 -17.72 -20.00
N THR A 141 2.92 -17.76 -18.68
CA THR A 141 1.89 -17.86 -17.65
C THR A 141 1.57 -16.48 -17.11
N ASP A 142 0.41 -16.35 -16.46
CA ASP A 142 -0.06 -15.07 -15.91
C ASP A 142 0.09 -15.03 -14.38
N PHE A 143 1.17 -15.60 -13.83
CA PHE A 143 1.43 -15.64 -12.39
C PHE A 143 2.91 -15.77 -12.08
N ILE A 144 3.30 -15.32 -10.88
CA ILE A 144 4.64 -15.52 -10.32
C ILE A 144 4.63 -16.83 -9.54
N ASN A 145 5.56 -17.74 -9.80
CA ASN A 145 5.70 -18.99 -9.06
C ASN A 145 6.86 -18.91 -8.07
N VAL A 146 6.63 -19.27 -6.82
CA VAL A 146 7.68 -19.36 -5.78
C VAL A 146 7.75 -20.80 -5.30
N ARG A 147 8.73 -21.56 -5.79
CA ARG A 147 9.00 -22.93 -5.33
C ARG A 147 9.78 -22.86 -4.02
N LEU A 148 9.39 -23.70 -3.06
CA LEU A 148 9.96 -23.73 -1.73
C LEU A 148 10.72 -25.03 -1.52
N THR A 149 11.98 -24.90 -1.10
CA THR A 149 12.80 -26.03 -0.66
C THR A 149 13.22 -25.80 0.78
N THR A 150 13.26 -26.85 1.60
CA THR A 150 13.67 -26.73 3.01
C THR A 150 15.11 -26.23 3.10
N ASP A 151 15.32 -25.27 3.99
CA ASP A 151 16.63 -24.69 4.27
C ASP A 151 16.72 -24.30 5.77
N THR A 152 17.84 -23.75 6.20
CA THR A 152 18.01 -23.17 7.53
C THR A 152 17.36 -21.79 7.61
N PRO A 153 16.59 -21.47 8.67
CA PRO A 153 16.03 -20.14 8.89
C PRO A 153 17.09 -19.05 8.84
N GLN A 154 16.84 -18.01 8.04
CA GLN A 154 17.74 -16.87 7.89
C GLN A 154 17.20 -15.66 8.64
N SER A 155 18.02 -15.05 9.49
CA SER A 155 17.66 -13.79 10.13
C SER A 155 17.75 -12.65 9.12
N ASN A 156 16.65 -11.93 8.94
CA ASN A 156 16.59 -10.73 8.12
C ASN A 156 15.90 -9.61 8.93
N PRO A 157 16.59 -8.51 9.28
CA PRO A 157 15.99 -7.41 10.02
C PRO A 157 14.73 -6.82 9.36
N LEU A 158 14.58 -6.96 8.04
CA LEU A 158 13.40 -6.50 7.32
C LEU A 158 12.14 -7.32 7.64
N PHE A 159 12.28 -8.58 8.05
CA PHE A 159 11.13 -9.43 8.40
C PHE A 159 10.27 -8.80 9.50
N ASP A 160 10.91 -8.33 10.58
CA ASP A 160 10.23 -7.68 11.70
C ASP A 160 9.62 -6.32 11.32
N THR A 161 10.01 -5.74 10.19
CA THR A 161 9.47 -4.46 9.69
C THR A 161 8.20 -4.62 8.86
N ILE A 162 7.95 -5.80 8.28
CA ILE A 162 6.78 -6.07 7.41
C ILE A 162 5.45 -5.68 8.10
N PRO A 163 5.15 -6.12 9.35
CA PRO A 163 3.87 -5.80 9.99
C PRO A 163 3.76 -4.33 10.44
N ASN A 164 4.90 -3.63 10.53
CA ASN A 164 4.97 -2.26 11.05
C ASN A 164 4.97 -1.20 9.94
N ARG A 165 5.28 -1.60 8.70
CA ARG A 165 5.41 -0.67 7.57
C ARG A 165 4.06 -0.05 7.22
N GLN A 166 4.05 1.27 7.12
CA GLN A 166 2.90 2.05 6.67
C GLN A 166 3.28 2.99 5.53
N ASN A 167 2.28 3.50 4.80
CA ASN A 167 2.48 4.62 3.87
C ASN A 167 2.04 5.90 4.59
N THR A 168 2.95 6.87 4.73
CA THR A 168 2.65 8.15 5.36
C THR A 168 2.58 9.27 4.32
N ARG A 169 1.51 10.07 4.43
CA ARG A 169 1.30 11.30 3.65
C ARG A 169 1.33 12.55 4.53
N SER A 170 1.76 12.40 5.78
CA SER A 170 1.92 13.52 6.70
C SER A 170 3.09 14.42 6.29
N GLU A 171 3.09 15.65 6.79
CA GLU A 171 4.25 16.53 6.65
C GLU A 171 5.47 15.89 7.32
N TYR A 172 6.60 15.88 6.61
CA TYR A 172 7.90 15.49 7.14
C TYR A 172 8.55 16.69 7.85
N ASP A 173 9.51 16.43 8.74
CA ASP A 173 10.18 17.44 9.58
C ASP A 173 11.09 18.42 8.82
N GLY A 174 11.23 18.24 7.51
CA GLY A 174 12.06 19.06 6.62
C GLY A 174 13.57 18.88 6.82
N GLN A 175 14.01 17.95 7.67
CA GLN A 175 15.43 17.69 7.87
C GLN A 175 15.99 16.85 6.71
N PRO A 176 17.20 17.16 6.21
CA PRO A 176 17.84 16.33 5.20
C PRO A 176 18.19 14.95 5.77
N VAL A 177 17.98 13.91 4.96
CA VAL A 177 18.50 12.56 5.24
C VAL A 177 20.02 12.62 5.31
N LYS A 178 20.63 11.87 6.25
CA LYS A 178 22.10 11.92 6.42
C LYS A 178 22.79 11.33 5.20
N ASN A 179 23.91 11.91 4.78
CA ASN A 179 24.67 11.41 3.63
C ASN A 179 25.04 9.93 3.76
N VAL A 180 25.37 9.45 4.98
CA VAL A 180 25.68 8.04 5.21
C VAL A 180 24.52 7.10 4.88
N GLU A 181 23.28 7.52 5.16
CA GLU A 181 22.06 6.74 4.84
C GLU A 181 21.80 6.80 3.33
N MET A 182 22.02 7.95 2.70
CA MET A 182 21.92 8.12 1.24
C MET A 182 22.94 7.27 0.49
N ASP A 183 24.18 7.22 0.96
CA ASP A 183 25.25 6.40 0.38
C ASP A 183 24.93 4.90 0.51
N GLN A 184 24.38 4.48 1.65
CA GLN A 184 23.90 3.11 1.85
C GLN A 184 22.79 2.74 0.86
N LEU A 185 21.81 3.63 0.66
CA LEU A 185 20.75 3.44 -0.33
C LEU A 185 21.29 3.40 -1.77
N GLN A 186 22.26 4.26 -2.10
CA GLN A 186 22.88 4.30 -3.43
C GLN A 186 23.68 3.03 -3.75
N ALA A 187 24.25 2.39 -2.73
CA ALA A 187 25.04 1.17 -2.84
C ALA A 187 24.19 -0.12 -2.90
N LEU A 188 22.86 -0.02 -2.76
CA LEU A 188 21.98 -1.18 -2.89
C LEU A 188 22.13 -1.82 -4.28
N SER A 189 22.21 -3.15 -4.29
CA SER A 189 22.12 -3.90 -5.53
C SER A 189 20.68 -3.85 -6.02
N LEU A 190 20.48 -3.27 -7.21
CA LEU A 190 19.18 -3.15 -7.84
C LEU A 190 19.01 -4.21 -8.91
N GLU A 191 17.77 -4.67 -9.09
CA GLU A 191 17.42 -5.59 -10.17
C GLU A 191 17.66 -4.95 -11.55
N PRO A 192 17.97 -5.76 -12.59
CA PRO A 192 18.12 -5.25 -13.95
C PRO A 192 16.90 -4.42 -14.39
N GLY A 193 17.16 -3.19 -14.86
CA GLY A 193 16.11 -2.25 -15.28
C GLY A 193 15.58 -1.36 -14.15
N VAL A 194 16.03 -1.54 -12.90
CA VAL A 194 15.71 -0.64 -11.78
C VAL A 194 16.87 0.33 -11.54
N SER A 195 16.56 1.62 -11.44
CA SER A 195 17.54 2.66 -11.12
C SER A 195 17.04 3.55 -9.99
N LEU A 196 17.90 3.82 -9.01
CA LEU A 196 17.63 4.77 -7.94
C LEU A 196 18.20 6.15 -8.30
N ARG A 197 17.38 7.19 -8.18
CA ARG A 197 17.80 8.59 -8.37
C ARG A 197 17.28 9.45 -7.22
N PHE A 198 18.17 10.15 -6.55
CA PHE A 198 17.81 11.15 -5.55
C PHE A 198 17.48 12.49 -6.18
N ILE A 199 16.46 13.14 -5.64
CA ILE A 199 16.01 14.49 -6.02
C ILE A 199 16.11 15.35 -4.76
N THR A 200 17.24 16.02 -4.59
CA THR A 200 17.57 16.76 -3.36
C THR A 200 17.92 18.22 -3.61
N THR A 201 18.16 18.62 -4.86
CA THR A 201 18.45 20.03 -5.16
C THR A 201 17.16 20.84 -5.16
N PRO A 202 17.17 22.10 -4.66
CA PRO A 202 15.97 22.95 -4.68
C PRO A 202 15.37 23.13 -6.09
N THR A 203 16.23 23.17 -7.11
CA THR A 203 15.81 23.29 -8.51
C THR A 203 15.05 22.04 -8.97
N ASP A 204 15.64 20.85 -8.78
CA ASP A 204 14.99 19.61 -9.21
C ASP A 204 13.70 19.34 -8.43
N LEU A 205 13.69 19.64 -7.12
CA LEU A 205 12.49 19.55 -6.28
C LEU A 205 11.37 20.44 -6.81
N LYS A 206 11.69 21.69 -7.19
CA LYS A 206 10.71 22.60 -7.78
C LYS A 206 10.17 22.07 -9.11
N THR A 207 11.04 21.54 -9.97
CA THR A 207 10.65 20.96 -11.25
C THR A 207 9.73 19.75 -11.07
N VAL A 208 10.07 18.84 -10.16
CA VAL A 208 9.23 17.66 -9.86
C VAL A 208 7.89 18.07 -9.28
N LEU A 209 7.87 19.04 -8.36
CA LEU A 209 6.63 19.58 -7.80
C LEU A 209 5.72 20.14 -8.91
N GLU A 210 6.29 20.85 -9.89
CA GLU A 210 5.53 21.38 -11.01
C GLU A 210 4.94 20.27 -11.89
N TYR A 211 5.69 19.21 -12.19
CA TYR A 211 5.15 18.07 -12.92
C TYR A 211 4.08 17.30 -12.16
N VAL A 212 4.26 17.11 -10.84
CA VAL A 212 3.23 16.49 -9.98
C VAL A 212 1.96 17.33 -9.98
N ASN A 213 2.07 18.66 -9.86
CA ASN A 213 0.91 19.55 -9.91
C ASN A 213 0.18 19.50 -11.27
N GLN A 214 0.93 19.49 -12.38
CA GLN A 214 0.34 19.36 -13.71
C GLN A 214 -0.38 18.02 -13.88
N GLY A 215 0.24 16.91 -13.46
CA GLY A 215 -0.37 15.58 -13.48
C GLY A 215 -1.65 15.51 -12.65
N ASN A 216 -1.62 16.05 -11.43
CA ASN A 216 -2.80 16.12 -10.56
C ASN A 216 -3.92 16.93 -11.21
N LEU A 217 -3.62 18.11 -11.77
CA LEU A 217 -4.63 18.94 -12.46
C LEU A 217 -5.27 18.20 -13.63
N SER A 218 -4.47 17.48 -14.44
CA SER A 218 -4.99 16.67 -15.53
C SER A 218 -5.89 15.53 -15.03
N GLN A 219 -5.49 14.84 -13.96
CA GLN A 219 -6.29 13.76 -13.36
C GLN A 219 -7.60 14.27 -12.74
N TYR A 220 -7.56 15.35 -11.95
CA TYR A 220 -8.77 15.92 -11.33
C TYR A 220 -9.74 16.54 -12.34
N ALA A 221 -9.26 16.92 -13.52
CA ALA A 221 -10.11 17.34 -14.64
C ALA A 221 -10.79 16.16 -15.37
N ASP A 222 -10.33 14.93 -15.18
CA ASP A 222 -10.92 13.74 -15.77
C ASP A 222 -11.97 13.11 -14.85
N LYS A 223 -13.23 13.11 -15.30
CA LYS A 223 -14.33 12.50 -14.55
C LYS A 223 -14.12 11.00 -14.31
N ALA A 224 -13.55 10.27 -15.26
CA ALA A 224 -13.32 8.83 -15.11
C ALA A 224 -12.33 8.54 -13.97
N PHE A 225 -11.27 9.34 -13.87
CA PHE A 225 -10.31 9.27 -12.78
C PHE A 225 -10.98 9.57 -11.44
N ILE A 226 -11.78 10.62 -11.37
CA ILE A 226 -12.52 10.98 -10.14
C ILE A 226 -13.46 9.87 -9.70
N ASP A 227 -14.20 9.27 -10.64
CA ASP A 227 -15.13 8.18 -10.33
C ASP A 227 -14.39 6.95 -9.78
N GLU A 228 -13.26 6.58 -10.38
CA GLU A 228 -12.40 5.48 -9.92
C GLU A 228 -11.78 5.77 -8.54
N LEU A 229 -11.25 6.98 -8.33
CA LEU A 229 -10.71 7.40 -7.04
C LEU A 229 -11.77 7.34 -5.93
N ILE A 230 -12.97 7.88 -6.18
CA ILE A 230 -14.08 7.85 -5.23
C ILE A 230 -14.51 6.41 -4.92
N TYR A 231 -14.49 5.52 -5.91
CA TYR A 231 -14.81 4.10 -5.70
C TYR A 231 -13.83 3.42 -4.73
N TRP A 232 -12.53 3.78 -4.78
CA TRP A 232 -11.51 3.22 -3.91
C TRP A 232 -11.30 3.95 -2.58
N LEU A 233 -11.93 5.11 -2.39
CA LEU A 233 -11.97 5.77 -1.09
C LEU A 233 -12.96 5.08 -0.15
N ARG A 234 -12.62 5.02 1.13
CA ARG A 234 -13.49 4.63 2.24
C ARG A 234 -13.72 5.89 3.06
N PHE A 235 -14.96 6.37 3.15
CA PHE A 235 -15.24 7.69 3.75
C PHE A 235 -15.48 7.64 5.26
N ASN A 236 -15.62 6.43 5.82
CA ASN A 236 -15.82 6.23 7.24
C ASN A 236 -15.21 4.91 7.72
N LYS A 237 -14.98 4.83 9.04
CA LYS A 237 -14.36 3.67 9.69
C LYS A 237 -15.16 2.38 9.47
N LYS A 238 -16.49 2.43 9.49
CA LYS A 238 -17.34 1.25 9.29
C LYS A 238 -17.12 0.66 7.88
N GLU A 239 -17.05 1.51 6.87
CA GLU A 239 -16.80 1.10 5.48
C GLU A 239 -15.38 0.53 5.30
N SER A 240 -14.37 1.20 5.88
CA SER A 240 -12.98 0.73 5.86
C SER A 240 -12.83 -0.64 6.52
N LEU A 241 -13.41 -0.85 7.72
CA LEU A 241 -13.35 -2.15 8.42
C LEU A 241 -14.19 -3.25 7.76
N ALA A 242 -15.27 -2.91 7.06
CA ALA A 242 -16.11 -3.90 6.39
C ALA A 242 -15.49 -4.40 5.08
N SER A 243 -14.78 -3.53 4.37
CA SER A 243 -14.20 -3.83 3.05
C SER A 243 -12.75 -4.34 3.14
N LEU A 244 -12.01 -3.92 4.17
CA LEU A 244 -10.60 -4.26 4.40
C LEU A 244 -9.68 -3.92 3.20
N ASP A 245 -10.13 -3.01 2.34
CA ASP A 245 -9.44 -2.54 1.16
C ASP A 245 -9.69 -1.03 0.95
N GLY A 246 -9.12 -0.48 -0.11
CA GLY A 246 -9.29 0.93 -0.43
C GLY A 246 -8.54 1.85 0.53
N LEU A 247 -8.55 3.14 0.19
CA LEU A 247 -7.91 4.19 0.96
C LEU A 247 -8.89 4.77 1.96
N TYR A 248 -8.62 4.63 3.25
CA TYR A 248 -9.36 5.39 4.24
C TYR A 248 -9.08 6.87 4.03
N SER A 249 -10.12 7.68 3.82
CA SER A 249 -10.00 9.09 3.41
C SER A 249 -9.15 9.94 4.35
N VAL A 250 -9.06 9.60 5.64
CA VAL A 250 -8.20 10.28 6.61
C VAL A 250 -6.70 10.05 6.37
N CYS A 251 -6.33 9.03 5.60
CA CYS A 251 -4.95 8.68 5.23
C CYS A 251 -4.56 9.22 3.83
N SER A 252 -5.44 10.00 3.20
CA SER A 252 -5.26 10.46 1.81
C SER A 252 -4.47 11.77 1.67
N GLY A 253 -4.11 12.43 2.78
CA GLY A 253 -3.41 13.72 2.78
C GLY A 253 -4.36 14.91 2.67
#